data_AF-A0A9E0WF32-F1
#
_entry.id   AF-A0A9E0WF32-F1
#
_cell.length_a   1.000
_cell.length_b   1.000
_cell.length_c   1.000
_cell.angle_alpha   90.00
_cell.angle_beta   90.00
_cell.angle_gamma   90.00
#
_symmetry.space_group_name_H-M   'P 1'
#
loop_
_entity.id
_entity.type
_entity.pdbx_description
1 polymer ?
#
loop_
_entity_poly.entity_id
_entity_poly.type
_entity_poly.pdbx_seq_one_letter_code
_entity_poly.pdbx_strand_id
1 'polypeptide(L)'
;MNPFDTVIENNGAVISGPFRHPRQMLQHQTYEAHASIHDDSMAQELGFSGAPIEGPTHFSQFEPLLYSLFGQAWYEHGCISSHYQNMVVEGEEVRAFAEKQNTNSATIWAEKRDGTPVLSGTASIGPSHPKTALDERRERLRPSEQLIIMADVEVGMRSDGKE
;
A
#
# COMPACT_ATOMS: atom_id res chain seq x y z
N MET A 1 -10.52 -23.01 12.90
CA MET A 1 -10.25 -21.58 12.72
C MET A 1 -10.54 -21.27 11.26
N ASN A 2 -11.55 -20.45 10.99
CA ASN A 2 -11.88 -20.05 9.62
C ASN A 2 -10.71 -19.17 9.09
N PRO A 3 -10.23 -19.34 7.85
CA PRO A 3 -9.23 -18.43 7.27
C PRO A 3 -9.64 -16.94 7.29
N PHE A 4 -10.92 -16.64 7.52
CA PHE A 4 -11.46 -15.29 7.70
C PHE A 4 -11.55 -14.83 9.16
N ASP A 5 -11.32 -15.69 10.16
CA ASP A 5 -11.34 -15.31 11.58
C ASP A 5 -10.02 -14.61 11.95
N THR A 6 -9.90 -13.33 11.61
CA THR A 6 -8.78 -12.49 12.08
C THR A 6 -9.09 -11.95 13.46
N VAL A 7 -8.20 -12.19 14.44
CA VAL A 7 -8.30 -11.55 15.76
C VAL A 7 -8.04 -10.05 15.62
N ILE A 8 -9.04 -9.24 15.97
CA ILE A 8 -8.93 -7.78 15.95
C ILE A 8 -8.83 -7.29 17.40
N GLU A 9 -7.74 -6.59 17.71
CA GLU A 9 -7.60 -5.89 18.98
C GLU A 9 -8.22 -4.49 18.86
N ASN A 10 -9.05 -4.11 19.82
CA ASN A 10 -9.68 -2.79 19.89
C ASN A 10 -9.20 -2.08 21.16
N ASN A 11 -8.57 -0.91 21.00
CA ASN A 11 -8.04 -0.09 22.09
C ASN A 11 -8.83 1.22 22.30
N GLY A 12 -10.07 1.28 21.82
CA GLY A 12 -10.91 2.47 21.83
C GLY A 12 -11.10 3.03 20.43
N ALA A 13 -10.30 4.04 20.07
CA ALA A 13 -10.40 4.67 18.75
C ALA A 13 -9.77 3.83 17.64
N VAL A 14 -8.74 3.03 17.97
CA VAL A 14 -7.95 2.27 17.00
C VAL A 14 -8.24 0.78 17.10
N ILE A 15 -8.35 0.14 15.95
CA ILE A 15 -8.32 -1.31 15.83
C ILE A 15 -7.05 -1.78 15.13
N SER A 16 -6.57 -2.96 15.49
CA SER A 16 -5.37 -3.55 14.88
C SER A 16 -5.52 -5.05 14.65
N GLY A 17 -4.87 -5.54 13.59
CA GLY A 17 -4.77 -6.98 13.32
C GLY A 17 -3.64 -7.62 14.15
N PRO A 18 -3.42 -8.93 14.04
CA PRO A 18 -2.23 -9.56 14.60
C PRO A 18 -0.99 -9.13 13.80
N PHE A 19 0.20 -9.35 14.37
CA PHE A 19 1.41 -9.39 13.57
C PHE A 19 1.31 -10.52 12.54
N ARG A 20 1.70 -10.23 11.30
CA ARG A 20 1.79 -11.21 10.21
C ARG A 20 3.17 -11.13 9.57
N HIS A 21 3.53 -12.17 8.83
CA HIS A 21 4.69 -12.19 7.95
C HIS A 21 4.19 -12.07 6.50
N PRO A 22 4.16 -10.85 5.92
CA PRO A 22 3.93 -10.71 4.49
C PRO A 22 4.92 -11.59 3.72
N ARG A 23 4.47 -12.19 2.62
CA ARG A 23 5.27 -13.11 1.82
C ARG A 23 5.67 -12.47 0.50
N GLN A 24 6.92 -12.68 0.10
CA GLN A 24 7.40 -12.34 -1.22
C GLN A 24 6.79 -13.30 -2.24
N MET A 25 5.84 -12.79 -3.02
CA MET A 25 5.15 -13.56 -4.07
C MET A 25 5.75 -13.32 -5.46
N LEU A 26 6.62 -12.32 -5.61
CA LEU A 26 7.15 -11.88 -6.91
C LEU A 26 8.61 -12.31 -7.16
N GLN A 27 9.22 -13.09 -6.26
CA GLN A 27 10.63 -13.50 -6.37
C GLN A 27 10.96 -14.18 -7.72
N HIS A 28 10.02 -14.96 -8.26
CA HIS A 28 10.19 -15.68 -9.52
C HIS A 28 9.55 -14.96 -10.72
N GLN A 29 9.08 -13.73 -10.55
CA GLN A 29 8.46 -12.98 -11.63
C GLN A 29 9.55 -12.41 -12.56
N THR A 30 9.46 -12.73 -13.85
CA THR A 30 10.33 -12.19 -14.90
C THR A 30 9.55 -11.22 -15.79
N TYR A 31 10.11 -10.07 -16.12
CA TYR A 31 9.54 -9.11 -17.07
C TYR A 31 10.54 -8.87 -18.21
N GLU A 32 10.16 -9.17 -19.46
CA GLU A 32 11.04 -9.01 -20.63
C GLU A 32 12.48 -9.56 -20.44
N ALA A 33 12.61 -10.73 -19.81
CA ALA A 33 13.87 -11.39 -19.44
C ALA A 33 14.73 -10.70 -18.37
N HIS A 34 14.22 -9.66 -17.71
CA HIS A 34 14.85 -9.00 -16.57
C HIS A 34 14.17 -9.39 -15.25
N ALA A 35 15.00 -9.57 -14.22
CA ALA A 35 14.53 -9.77 -12.85
C ALA A 35 13.98 -8.43 -12.32
N SER A 36 12.82 -8.48 -11.69
CA SER A 36 12.21 -7.31 -11.05
C SER A 36 13.01 -6.89 -9.81
N ILE A 37 12.78 -5.69 -9.28
CA ILE A 37 13.32 -5.25 -7.98
C ILE A 37 12.91 -6.19 -6.82
N HIS A 38 11.90 -7.03 -7.05
CA HIS A 38 11.42 -8.06 -6.14
C HIS A 38 12.22 -9.38 -6.19
N ASP A 39 13.27 -9.46 -7.03
CA ASP A 39 14.29 -10.50 -6.99
C ASP A 39 15.43 -10.11 -6.05
N ASP A 40 15.95 -11.06 -5.26
CA ASP A 40 16.96 -10.77 -4.24
C ASP A 40 18.31 -10.34 -4.83
N SER A 41 18.72 -10.92 -5.96
CA SER A 41 20.01 -10.58 -6.57
C SER A 41 19.97 -9.17 -7.15
N MET A 42 18.90 -8.82 -7.86
CA MET A 42 18.66 -7.48 -8.37
C MET A 42 18.55 -6.44 -7.25
N ALA A 43 17.82 -6.77 -6.17
CA ALA A 43 17.70 -5.88 -5.01
C ALA A 43 19.06 -5.61 -4.34
N GLN A 44 19.90 -6.64 -4.18
CA GLN A 44 21.25 -6.48 -3.62
C GLN A 44 22.16 -5.65 -4.53
N GLU A 45 22.10 -5.82 -5.85
CA GLU A 45 22.85 -5.00 -6.81
C GLU A 45 22.49 -3.51 -6.71
N LEU A 46 21.23 -3.21 -6.38
CA LEU A 46 20.74 -1.84 -6.14
C LEU A 46 20.99 -1.34 -4.71
N GLY A 47 21.63 -2.14 -3.85
CA GLY A 47 22.00 -1.78 -2.48
C GLY A 47 20.89 -1.95 -1.43
N PHE A 48 19.82 -2.69 -1.74
CA PHE A 48 18.78 -3.02 -0.77
C PHE A 48 19.20 -4.16 0.16
N SER A 49 18.65 -4.18 1.37
CA SER A 49 18.90 -5.24 2.36
C SER A 49 18.21 -6.57 2.04
N GLY A 50 17.35 -6.60 1.01
CA GLY A 50 16.63 -7.77 0.52
C GLY A 50 15.56 -7.33 -0.49
N ALA A 51 14.94 -8.28 -1.20
CA ALA A 51 13.87 -7.97 -2.13
C ALA A 51 12.64 -7.37 -1.42
N PRO A 52 12.21 -6.13 -1.75
CA PRO A 52 11.01 -5.55 -1.19
C PRO A 52 9.78 -6.40 -1.51
N ILE A 53 8.91 -6.62 -0.52
CA ILE A 53 7.59 -7.21 -0.73
C ILE A 53 6.73 -6.20 -1.51
N GLU A 54 5.93 -6.70 -2.45
CA GLU A 54 5.05 -5.86 -3.25
C GLU A 54 4.03 -5.10 -2.39
N GLY A 55 3.76 -3.85 -2.76
CA GLY A 55 2.82 -3.00 -2.02
C GLY A 55 1.46 -3.66 -1.76
N PRO A 56 0.76 -4.18 -2.79
CA PRO A 56 -0.57 -4.76 -2.64
C PRO A 56 -0.66 -5.92 -1.63
N THR A 57 0.43 -6.67 -1.42
CA THR A 57 0.46 -7.73 -0.40
C THR A 57 0.12 -7.19 0.99
N HIS A 58 0.52 -5.96 1.32
CA HIS A 58 0.19 -5.32 2.60
C HIS A 58 -1.31 -5.04 2.76
N PHE A 59 -2.07 -4.87 1.67
CA PHE A 59 -3.50 -4.54 1.73
C PHE A 59 -4.34 -5.67 2.32
N SER A 60 -3.90 -6.91 2.14
CA SER A 60 -4.54 -8.09 2.76
C SER A 60 -4.65 -7.99 4.29
N GLN A 61 -3.78 -7.23 4.94
CA GLN A 61 -3.81 -7.04 6.40
C GLN A 61 -4.87 -6.03 6.85
N PHE A 62 -5.27 -5.10 5.98
CA PHE A 62 -6.32 -4.12 6.27
C PHE A 62 -7.72 -4.66 6.03
N GLU A 63 -7.89 -5.61 5.10
CA GLU A 63 -9.19 -6.22 4.77
C GLU A 63 -10.08 -6.57 5.98
N PRO A 64 -9.60 -7.36 6.98
CA PRO A 64 -10.43 -7.69 8.14
C PRO A 64 -10.78 -6.46 9.00
N LEU A 65 -9.88 -5.49 9.10
CA LEU A 65 -10.10 -4.27 9.87
C LEU A 65 -11.16 -3.41 9.19
N LEU A 66 -11.04 -3.21 7.88
CA LEU A 66 -11.92 -2.33 7.12
C LEU A 66 -13.32 -2.95 6.94
N TYR A 67 -13.41 -4.27 6.80
CA TYR A 67 -14.69 -4.98 6.92
C TYR A 67 -15.29 -4.83 8.32
N SER A 68 -14.50 -4.90 9.39
CA SER A 68 -15.01 -4.66 10.75
C SER A 68 -15.54 -3.23 10.95
N LEU A 69 -15.01 -2.22 10.24
CA LEU A 69 -15.43 -0.82 10.38
C LEU A 69 -16.61 -0.44 9.48
N PHE A 70 -16.72 -1.03 8.29
CA PHE A 70 -17.66 -0.62 7.24
C PHE A 70 -18.56 -1.74 6.71
N GLY A 71 -18.33 -2.98 7.10
CA GLY A 71 -19.08 -4.14 6.65
C GLY A 71 -18.97 -4.37 5.14
N GLN A 72 -20.06 -4.87 4.54
CA GLN A 72 -20.14 -5.21 3.12
C GLN A 72 -19.83 -4.03 2.18
N ALA A 73 -20.12 -2.79 2.60
CA ALA A 73 -19.81 -1.60 1.82
C ALA A 73 -18.31 -1.48 1.50
N TRP A 74 -17.42 -2.01 2.36
CA TRP A 74 -15.98 -2.08 2.08
C TRP A 74 -15.68 -2.87 0.81
N TYR A 75 -16.30 -4.04 0.64
CA TYR A 75 -16.06 -4.89 -0.53
C TYR A 75 -16.68 -4.33 -1.82
N GLU A 76 -17.76 -3.58 -1.71
CA GLU A 76 -18.48 -3.04 -2.87
C GLU A 76 -17.88 -1.71 -3.35
N HIS A 77 -17.40 -0.89 -2.42
CA HIS A 77 -17.05 0.52 -2.68
C HIS A 77 -15.78 1.00 -1.97
N GLY A 78 -14.98 0.09 -1.41
CA GLY A 78 -13.76 0.42 -0.69
C GLY A 78 -12.62 0.94 -1.59
N CYS A 79 -11.87 1.91 -1.08
CA CYS A 79 -10.66 2.42 -1.70
C CYS A 79 -9.57 2.66 -0.65
N ILE A 80 -8.34 2.27 -0.95
CA ILE A 80 -7.15 2.58 -0.14
C ILE A 80 -6.31 3.61 -0.89
N SER A 81 -6.01 4.72 -0.21
CA SER A 81 -4.91 5.61 -0.58
C SER A 81 -3.76 5.41 0.40
N SER A 82 -2.59 4.99 -0.07
CA SER A 82 -1.44 4.68 0.77
C SER A 82 -0.18 5.41 0.33
N HIS A 83 0.66 5.74 1.31
CA HIS A 83 2.02 6.21 1.13
C HIS A 83 2.98 5.24 1.83
N TYR A 84 3.78 4.54 1.03
CA TYR A 84 4.87 3.70 1.54
C TYR A 84 6.02 4.57 2.05
N GLN A 85 6.52 4.23 3.24
CA GLN A 85 7.59 4.95 3.94
C GLN A 85 8.85 4.09 4.06
N ASN A 86 8.69 2.81 4.39
CA ASN A 86 9.80 1.85 4.44
C ASN A 86 9.41 0.53 3.77
N MET A 87 10.40 -0.10 3.14
CA MET A 87 10.23 -1.43 2.55
C MET A 87 10.08 -2.50 3.64
N VAL A 88 9.41 -3.59 3.28
CA VAL A 88 9.35 -4.82 4.06
C VAL A 88 10.00 -5.93 3.25
N VAL A 89 10.83 -6.76 3.87
CA VAL A 89 11.47 -7.92 3.23
C VAL A 89 10.99 -9.22 3.87
N GLU A 90 11.22 -10.35 3.20
CA GLU A 90 10.80 -11.67 3.68
C GLU A 90 11.27 -11.94 5.11
N GLY A 91 10.37 -12.48 5.94
CA GLY A 91 10.64 -12.82 7.35
C GLY A 91 10.31 -11.70 8.34
N GLU A 92 10.21 -10.44 7.90
CA GLU A 92 9.80 -9.33 8.77
C GLU A 92 8.32 -9.44 9.18
N GLU A 93 8.03 -8.99 10.40
CA GLU A 93 6.69 -8.97 10.95
C GLU A 93 6.08 -7.57 10.85
N VAL A 94 4.86 -7.50 10.33
CA VAL A 94 4.12 -6.25 10.12
C VAL A 94 2.76 -6.35 10.83
N ARG A 95 2.31 -5.22 11.36
CA ARG A 95 0.98 -5.06 11.94
C ARG A 95 0.26 -3.91 11.28
N ALA A 96 -1.01 -4.13 10.92
CA ALA A 96 -1.89 -3.13 10.35
C ALA A 96 -2.85 -2.54 11.41
N PHE A 97 -3.17 -1.26 11.24
CA PHE A 97 -4.02 -0.48 12.12
C PHE A 97 -5.03 0.33 11.32
N ALA A 98 -6.20 0.55 11.91
CA ALA A 98 -7.22 1.43 11.36
C ALA A 98 -7.91 2.23 12.47
N GLU A 99 -8.15 3.51 12.22
CA GLU A 99 -8.90 4.41 13.10
C GLU A 99 -10.06 5.02 12.31
N LYS A 100 -11.28 4.71 12.72
CA LYS A 100 -12.49 5.22 12.05
C LYS A 100 -12.62 6.72 12.31
N GLN A 101 -12.68 7.51 11.24
CA GLN A 101 -12.80 8.97 11.33
C GLN A 101 -14.26 9.41 11.22
N ASN A 102 -15.03 8.75 10.36
CA ASN A 102 -16.45 9.02 10.14
C ASN A 102 -17.14 7.77 9.57
N THR A 103 -18.35 7.93 9.04
CA THR A 103 -19.14 6.79 8.52
C THR A 103 -18.54 6.13 7.28
N ASN A 104 -17.75 6.86 6.48
CA ASN A 104 -17.23 6.40 5.19
C ASN A 104 -15.71 6.57 5.04
N SER A 105 -14.96 6.79 6.13
CA SER A 105 -13.50 6.85 6.09
C SER A 105 -12.80 6.46 7.38
N ALA A 106 -11.57 6.00 7.23
CA ALA A 106 -10.64 5.67 8.30
C ALA A 106 -9.22 6.12 7.94
N THR A 107 -8.44 6.47 8.96
CA THR A 107 -6.99 6.55 8.86
C THR A 107 -6.43 5.15 8.97
N ILE A 108 -5.44 4.80 8.16
CA ILE A 108 -4.79 3.48 8.18
C ILE A 108 -3.27 3.64 8.22
N TRP A 109 -2.60 2.71 8.88
CA TRP A 109 -1.14 2.60 8.85
C TRP A 109 -0.68 1.18 9.14
N ALA A 110 0.58 0.90 8.81
CA ALA A 110 1.23 -0.33 9.21
C ALA A 110 2.65 -0.04 9.71
N GLU A 111 3.11 -0.86 10.64
CA GLU A 111 4.45 -0.78 11.23
C GLU A 111 5.06 -2.17 11.36
N LYS A 112 6.39 -2.23 11.36
CA LYS A 112 7.15 -3.43 11.71
C LYS A 112 7.07 -3.67 13.22
N ARG A 113 7.45 -4.87 13.68
CA ARG A 113 7.50 -5.21 15.11
C ARG A 113 8.33 -4.25 15.97
N ASP A 114 9.37 -3.65 15.40
CA ASP A 114 10.24 -2.69 16.09
C ASP A 114 9.68 -1.25 16.11
N GLY A 115 8.48 -1.03 15.56
CA GLY A 115 7.83 0.28 15.44
C GLY A 115 8.22 1.06 14.18
N THR A 116 9.04 0.50 13.28
CA THR A 116 9.38 1.15 12.01
C THR A 116 8.12 1.32 11.15
N PRO A 117 7.78 2.54 10.69
CA PRO A 117 6.58 2.76 9.88
C PRO A 117 6.75 2.16 8.48
N VAL A 118 5.79 1.33 8.04
CA VAL A 118 5.79 0.71 6.71
C VAL A 118 5.04 1.62 5.73
N LEU A 119 3.79 1.94 6.06
CA LEU A 119 2.94 2.81 5.25
C LEU A 119 1.94 3.56 6.13
N SER A 120 1.45 4.68 5.61
CA SER A 120 0.34 5.46 6.18
C SER A 120 -0.64 5.86 5.08
N GLY A 121 -1.90 6.13 5.43
CA GLY A 121 -2.91 6.43 4.42
C GLY A 121 -4.32 6.58 4.96
N THR A 122 -5.27 6.51 4.03
CA THR A 122 -6.71 6.55 4.30
C THR A 122 -7.41 5.40 3.60
N ALA A 123 -8.41 4.82 4.27
CA ALA A 123 -9.43 3.98 3.64
C ALA A 123 -10.73 4.77 3.52
N SER A 124 -11.44 4.63 2.40
CA SER A 124 -12.71 5.31 2.15
C SER A 124 -13.74 4.41 1.48
N ILE A 125 -15.03 4.75 1.65
CA ILE A 125 -16.17 4.13 0.98
C ILE A 125 -16.74 5.12 -0.05
N GLY A 126 -16.78 4.73 -1.32
CA GLY A 126 -17.37 5.50 -2.41
C GLY A 126 -18.91 5.40 -2.47
N PRO A 127 -19.55 6.06 -3.46
CA PRO A 127 -18.94 6.89 -4.51
C PRO A 127 -18.55 8.30 -4.03
N SER A 128 -19.09 8.74 -2.89
CA SER A 128 -18.72 10.00 -2.24
C SER A 128 -17.84 9.69 -1.03
N HIS A 129 -16.62 10.22 -1.02
CA HIS A 129 -15.66 10.05 0.06
C HIS A 129 -15.09 11.41 0.51
N PRO A 130 -14.68 11.56 1.78
CA PRO A 130 -13.90 12.71 2.19
C PRO A 130 -12.54 12.69 1.50
N LYS A 131 -11.79 13.78 1.70
CA LYS A 131 -10.43 13.93 1.18
C LYS A 131 -9.55 12.75 1.61
N THR A 132 -8.84 12.15 0.65
CA THR A 132 -7.94 11.02 0.89
C THR A 132 -6.49 11.47 1.11
N ALA A 133 -5.65 10.57 1.61
CA ALA A 133 -4.20 10.79 1.69
C ALA A 133 -3.58 11.12 0.32
N LEU A 134 -4.10 10.54 -0.77
CA LEU A 134 -3.64 10.86 -2.12
C LEU A 134 -4.04 12.29 -2.52
N ASP A 135 -5.27 12.70 -2.23
CA ASP A 135 -5.75 14.06 -2.52
C ASP A 135 -4.90 15.11 -1.80
N GLU A 136 -4.65 14.91 -0.50
CA GLU A 136 -3.78 15.78 0.29
C GLU A 136 -2.37 15.86 -0.29
N ARG A 137 -1.82 14.73 -0.74
CA ARG A 137 -0.47 14.71 -1.31
C ARG A 137 -0.42 15.41 -2.66
N ARG A 138 -1.44 15.21 -3.51
CA ARG A 138 -1.55 15.86 -4.82
C ARG A 138 -1.62 17.38 -4.71
N GLU A 139 -2.36 17.89 -3.73
CA GLU A 139 -2.43 19.34 -3.48
C GLU A 139 -1.08 19.96 -3.06
N ARG A 140 -0.18 19.16 -2.48
CA ARG A 140 1.16 19.60 -2.09
C ARG A 140 2.18 19.50 -3.22
N LEU A 141 1.83 18.89 -4.35
CA LEU A 141 2.72 18.79 -5.50
C LEU A 141 2.93 20.17 -6.11
N ARG A 142 4.20 20.53 -6.31
CA ARG A 142 4.59 21.71 -7.06
C ARG A 142 4.94 21.28 -8.49
N PRO A 143 4.60 22.09 -9.51
CA PRO A 143 5.08 21.84 -10.87
C PRO A 143 6.60 21.67 -10.87
N SER A 144 7.10 20.68 -11.62
CA SER A 144 8.55 20.56 -11.80
C SER A 144 9.03 21.69 -12.70
N GLU A 145 10.11 22.35 -12.30
CA GLU A 145 10.79 23.34 -13.16
C GLU A 145 11.61 22.65 -14.26
N GLN A 146 12.04 21.41 -14.01
CA GLN A 146 12.81 20.60 -14.94
C GLN A 146 12.39 19.14 -14.81
N LEU A 147 11.96 18.54 -15.92
CA LEU A 147 11.72 17.10 -16.00
C LEU A 147 13.02 16.42 -16.43
N ILE A 148 13.42 15.36 -15.71
CA ILE A 148 14.54 14.49 -16.10
C ILE A 148 13.99 13.22 -16.75
N ILE A 149 13.01 12.60 -16.11
CA ILE A 149 12.24 11.48 -16.65
C ILE A 149 11.02 12.09 -17.38
N MET A 150 10.75 11.63 -18.60
CA MET A 150 9.73 12.20 -19.50
C MET A 150 9.99 13.66 -19.93
N ALA A 151 11.26 14.08 -20.01
CA ALA A 151 11.63 15.44 -20.42
C ALA A 151 11.09 15.83 -21.82
N ASP A 152 10.98 14.85 -22.72
CA ASP A 152 10.54 15.03 -24.10
C ASP A 152 9.03 14.72 -24.30
N VAL A 153 8.28 14.50 -23.22
CA VAL A 153 6.86 14.14 -23.29
C VAL A 153 5.99 15.35 -23.00
N GLU A 154 5.10 15.66 -23.95
CA GLU A 154 4.09 16.71 -23.82
C GLU A 154 2.69 16.13 -23.58
N VAL A 155 1.81 16.92 -22.96
CA VAL A 155 0.42 16.51 -22.73
C VAL A 155 -0.27 16.27 -24.08
N GLY A 156 -0.74 15.05 -24.30
CA GLY A 156 -1.40 14.64 -25.54
C GLY A 156 -0.44 14.10 -26.62
N MET A 157 0.85 13.98 -26.32
CA MET A 157 1.82 13.31 -27.18
C MET A 157 1.35 11.88 -27.51
N ARG A 158 1.38 11.52 -28.80
CA ARG A 158 1.04 10.17 -29.27
C ARG A 158 2.33 9.42 -29.56
N SER A 159 2.39 8.15 -29.18
CA SER A 159 3.43 7.26 -29.68
C SER A 159 3.33 7.13 -31.20
N ASP A 160 4.44 6.94 -31.89
CA ASP A 160 4.49 6.81 -33.36
C ASP A 160 3.67 5.63 -33.92
N GLY A 161 3.10 4.77 -33.07
CA GLY A 161 2.30 3.63 -33.49
C GLY A 161 3.16 2.61 -34.22
N LYS A 162 3.59 1.57 -33.52
CA LYS A 162 3.92 0.33 -34.22
C LYS A 162 2.64 -0.49 -34.30
N GLU A 163 2.20 -0.75 -35.52
CA GLU A 163 1.22 -1.81 -35.85
C GLU A 163 1.65 -3.16 -35.27
#